data_AF-A0A1H3DMW9-F1
#
_entry.id   AF-A0A1H3DMW9-F1
#
_cell.length_a   1.000
_cell.length_b   1.000
_cell.length_c   1.000
_cell.angle_alpha   90.00
_cell.angle_beta   90.00
_cell.angle_gamma   90.00
#
_symmetry.space_group_name_H-M   'P 1'
#
loop_
_entity.id
_entity.type
_entity.pdbx_description
1 polymer ?
#
loop_
_entity_poly.entity_id
_entity_poly.type
_entity_poly.pdbx_seq_one_letter_code
_entity_poly.pdbx_strand_id
1 'polypeptide(L)'
;MASGWTAPIAATVFVWLLVTVACLPVLAAGSVRAAIDDWPTDRYALNYLLLFGAVVLCHAAVFLGGVVIRGGIGGVELVRWTLLVAAGYPVLVWVILAVVLPAAGRWDPAAEGLDGRIVLAAAAVWYAIVLSITAAATFFLLFVLYFPG
;
A
#
# COMPACT_ATOMS: atom_id res chain seq x y z
N MET A 1 4.67 -6.69 31.43
CA MET A 1 5.39 -5.87 30.43
C MET A 1 5.33 -6.60 29.09
N ALA A 2 4.24 -6.45 28.33
CA ALA A 2 4.16 -7.02 26.99
C ALA A 2 5.07 -6.21 26.06
N SER A 3 5.89 -6.90 25.27
CA SER A 3 7.01 -6.37 24.47
C SER A 3 6.63 -5.17 23.61
N GLY A 4 7.48 -4.14 23.57
CA GLY A 4 7.27 -2.88 22.81
C GLY A 4 7.08 -3.02 21.29
N TRP A 5 7.10 -4.23 20.73
CA TRP A 5 6.92 -4.51 19.31
C TRP A 5 5.56 -5.10 18.93
N THR A 6 4.75 -5.56 19.88
CA THR A 6 3.44 -6.17 19.57
C THR A 6 2.47 -5.17 18.95
N ALA A 7 2.42 -3.94 19.47
CA ALA A 7 1.55 -2.90 18.95
C ALA A 7 1.93 -2.45 17.52
N PRO A 8 3.21 -2.17 17.20
CA PRO A 8 3.64 -1.90 15.81
C PRO A 8 3.35 -3.04 14.83
N ILE A 9 3.57 -4.29 15.24
CA ILE A 9 3.29 -5.47 14.40
C ILE A 9 1.79 -5.59 14.15
N ALA A 10 0.96 -5.48 15.20
CA ALA A 10 -0.49 -5.54 15.08
C ALA A 10 -1.04 -4.43 14.17
N ALA A 11 -0.54 -3.20 14.30
CA ALA A 11 -0.91 -2.09 13.44
C ALA A 11 -0.53 -2.35 11.97
N THR A 12 0.67 -2.87 11.71
CA THR A 12 1.13 -3.21 10.36
C THR A 12 0.26 -4.30 9.74
N VAL A 13 -0.04 -5.36 10.49
CA VAL A 13 -0.92 -6.44 10.03
C VAL A 13 -2.34 -5.93 9.77
N PHE A 14 -2.87 -5.06 10.64
CA PHE A 14 -4.18 -4.46 10.46
C PHE A 14 -4.25 -3.62 9.18
N VAL A 15 -3.28 -2.73 8.95
CA VAL A 15 -3.20 -1.92 7.72
C VAL A 15 -3.06 -2.81 6.49
N TRP A 16 -2.25 -3.88 6.58
CA TRP A 16 -2.11 -4.85 5.50
C TRP A 16 -3.44 -5.54 5.14
N LEU A 17 -4.16 -6.06 6.13
CA LEU A 17 -5.46 -6.69 5.91
C LEU A 17 -6.48 -5.70 5.35
N LEU A 18 -6.51 -4.47 5.89
CA LEU A 18 -7.41 -3.42 5.42
C LEU A 18 -7.14 -3.07 3.95
N VAL A 19 -5.88 -2.85 3.59
CA VAL A 19 -5.46 -2.56 2.21
C VAL A 19 -5.79 -3.73 1.28
N THR A 20 -5.51 -4.96 1.72
CA THR A 20 -5.80 -6.19 0.95
C THR A 20 -7.28 -6.26 0.57
N VAL A 21 -8.17 -6.03 1.54
CA VAL A 21 -9.62 -6.02 1.31
C VAL A 21 -10.04 -4.82 0.47
N ALA A 22 -9.51 -3.63 0.76
CA ALA A 22 -9.83 -2.42 0.05
C ALA A 22 -9.47 -2.49 -1.44
N CYS A 23 -8.38 -3.17 -1.79
CA CYS A 23 -7.91 -3.28 -3.17
C CYS A 23 -8.52 -4.45 -3.95
N LEU A 24 -9.50 -5.18 -3.39
CA LEU A 24 -10.21 -6.24 -4.13
C LEU A 24 -10.78 -5.81 -5.49
N PRO A 25 -11.24 -4.55 -5.71
CA PRO A 25 -11.68 -4.10 -7.03
C PRO A 25 -10.61 -4.18 -8.12
N VAL A 26 -9.32 -4.27 -7.77
CA VAL A 26 -8.23 -4.54 -8.73
C VAL A 26 -8.47 -5.82 -9.50
N LEU A 27 -9.12 -6.79 -8.86
CA LEU A 27 -9.45 -8.06 -9.46
C LEU A 27 -10.53 -7.96 -10.54
N ALA A 28 -11.06 -6.77 -10.84
CA ALA A 28 -11.96 -6.58 -11.99
C ALA A 28 -11.23 -6.80 -13.33
N ALA A 29 -9.95 -6.43 -13.44
CA ALA A 29 -9.15 -6.64 -14.65
C ALA A 29 -8.67 -8.10 -14.77
N GLY A 30 -8.99 -8.76 -15.88
CA GLY A 30 -8.54 -10.12 -16.17
C GLY A 30 -7.02 -10.21 -16.28
N SER A 31 -6.40 -9.22 -16.92
CA SER A 31 -4.95 -9.12 -17.04
C SER A 31 -4.24 -9.03 -15.69
N VAL A 32 -4.84 -8.37 -14.69
CA VAL A 32 -4.26 -8.30 -13.33
C VAL A 32 -4.46 -9.61 -12.58
N ARG A 33 -5.64 -10.25 -12.70
CA ARG A 33 -5.86 -11.58 -12.11
C ARG A 33 -4.86 -12.60 -12.65
N ALA A 34 -4.66 -12.63 -13.97
CA ALA A 34 -3.71 -13.55 -14.60
C ALA A 34 -2.27 -13.31 -14.11
N ALA A 35 -1.85 -12.05 -13.98
CA ALA A 35 -0.53 -11.71 -13.46
C ALA A 35 -0.32 -12.13 -12.00
N ILE A 36 -1.38 -12.09 -11.18
CA ILE A 36 -1.35 -12.56 -9.79
C ILE A 36 -1.35 -14.09 -9.73
N ASP A 37 -2.02 -14.76 -10.66
CA ASP A 37 -2.06 -16.23 -10.69
C ASP A 37 -0.70 -16.84 -11.05
N ASP A 38 0.07 -16.18 -11.93
CA ASP A 38 1.34 -16.67 -12.45
C ASP A 38 2.53 -16.58 -11.46
N TRP A 39 2.40 -15.83 -10.35
CA TRP A 39 3.51 -15.61 -9.41
C TRP A 39 3.06 -15.19 -8.00
N PRO A 40 3.73 -15.56 -6.90
CA PRO A 40 4.91 -16.46 -6.77
C PRO A 40 4.60 -17.91 -6.39
N THR A 41 3.35 -18.28 -6.11
CA THR A 41 2.97 -19.62 -5.65
C THR A 41 1.82 -20.18 -6.48
N ASP A 42 1.56 -21.48 -6.37
CA ASP A 42 0.42 -22.13 -7.06
C ASP A 42 -0.97 -21.73 -6.48
N ARG A 43 -1.02 -20.78 -5.54
CA ARG A 43 -2.23 -20.37 -4.83
C ARG A 43 -2.52 -18.89 -5.05
N TYR A 44 -3.52 -18.61 -5.88
CA TYR A 44 -4.01 -17.26 -6.17
C TYR A 44 -4.19 -16.36 -4.93
N ALA A 45 -4.89 -16.85 -3.89
CA ALA A 45 -5.15 -16.08 -2.68
C ALA A 45 -3.86 -15.73 -1.92
N LEU A 46 -2.87 -16.63 -1.93
CA LEU A 46 -1.58 -16.38 -1.30
C LEU A 46 -0.77 -15.36 -2.10
N ASN A 47 -0.78 -15.45 -3.43
CA ASN A 47 -0.13 -14.49 -4.31
C ASN A 47 -0.70 -13.08 -4.12
N TYR A 48 -2.02 -12.96 -4.04
CA TYR A 48 -2.71 -11.70 -3.74
C TYR A 48 -2.25 -11.12 -2.40
N LEU A 49 -2.25 -11.94 -1.34
CA LEU A 49 -1.79 -11.51 -0.01
C LEU A 49 -0.32 -11.07 -0.01
N LEU A 50 0.54 -11.81 -0.72
CA LEU A 50 1.97 -11.50 -0.83
C LEU A 50 2.22 -10.20 -1.59
N LEU A 51 1.49 -9.95 -2.68
CA LEU A 51 1.59 -8.70 -3.44
C LEU A 51 1.27 -7.49 -2.55
N PHE A 52 0.11 -7.50 -1.89
CA PHE A 52 -0.28 -6.39 -1.02
C PHE A 52 0.56 -6.31 0.26
N GLY A 53 1.05 -7.45 0.75
CA GLY A 53 2.03 -7.49 1.84
C GLY A 53 3.32 -6.79 1.46
N ALA A 54 3.87 -7.09 0.28
CA ALA A 54 5.06 -6.43 -0.24
C ALA A 54 4.84 -4.91 -0.43
N VAL A 55 3.69 -4.50 -0.98
CA VAL A 55 3.35 -3.08 -1.12
C VAL A 55 3.32 -2.36 0.24
N VAL A 56 2.68 -2.94 1.25
CA VAL A 56 2.60 -2.32 2.59
C VAL A 56 3.95 -2.30 3.29
N LEU A 57 4.73 -3.37 3.20
CA LEU A 57 6.08 -3.44 3.78
C LEU A 57 7.03 -2.44 3.12
N CYS A 58 7.02 -2.34 1.79
CA CYS A 58 7.82 -1.37 1.06
C CYS A 58 7.39 0.07 1.35
N HIS A 59 6.09 0.35 1.49
CA HIS A 59 5.62 1.66 1.94
C HIS A 59 6.20 2.02 3.31
N ALA A 60 6.07 1.12 4.28
CA ALA A 60 6.59 1.31 5.63
C ALA A 60 8.11 1.52 5.62
N ALA A 61 8.83 0.73 4.82
CA ALA A 61 10.28 0.85 4.66
C ALA A 61 10.69 2.21 4.04
N VAL A 62 9.97 2.70 3.03
CA VAL A 62 10.21 4.03 2.44
C VAL A 62 9.98 5.11 3.49
N PHE A 63 8.85 5.05 4.20
CA PHE A 63 8.51 6.04 5.21
C PHE A 63 9.56 6.09 6.33
N LEU A 64 9.88 4.93 6.92
CA LEU A 64 10.84 4.82 8.02
C LEU A 64 12.29 5.08 7.57
N GLY A 65 12.67 4.62 6.38
CA GLY A 65 13.99 4.85 5.81
C GLY A 65 14.30 6.34 5.67
N GLY A 66 13.33 7.14 5.22
CA GLY A 66 13.47 8.60 5.19
C GLY A 66 13.67 9.22 6.58
N VAL A 67 12.97 8.71 7.59
CA VAL A 67 13.13 9.16 8.98
C VAL A 67 14.53 8.83 9.52
N VAL A 68 15.01 7.61 9.27
CA VAL A 68 16.34 7.15 9.70
C VAL A 68 17.45 7.95 9.02
N ILE A 69 17.39 8.13 7.69
CA ILE A 69 18.41 8.84 6.92
C ILE A 69 18.54 10.30 7.37
N ARG A 70 17.42 10.95 7.70
CA ARG A 70 17.42 12.35 8.15
C ARG A 70 17.74 12.53 9.63
N GLY A 71 17.94 11.45 10.39
CA GLY A 71 18.17 11.50 11.83
C GLY A 71 16.95 11.93 12.66
N GLY A 72 15.74 11.76 12.11
CA GLY A 72 14.47 12.20 12.69
C GLY A 72 13.74 13.22 11.82
N ILE A 73 12.41 13.18 11.86
CA ILE A 73 11.54 14.14 11.17
C ILE A 73 10.42 14.55 12.15
N GLY A 74 10.28 15.84 12.42
CA GLY A 74 9.30 16.38 13.36
C GLY A 74 8.55 17.59 12.83
N GLY A 75 7.49 17.99 13.54
CA GLY A 75 6.70 19.17 13.23
C GLY A 75 6.11 19.17 11.81
N VAL A 76 6.16 20.32 11.14
CA VAL A 76 5.63 20.50 9.78
C VAL A 76 6.32 19.60 8.76
N GLU A 77 7.60 19.29 8.95
CA GLU A 77 8.34 18.45 8.01
C GLU A 77 7.87 16.99 8.06
N LEU A 78 7.40 16.52 9.22
CA LEU A 78 6.79 15.19 9.34
C LEU A 78 5.49 15.12 8.54
N VAL A 79 4.67 16.16 8.61
CA VAL A 79 3.43 16.24 7.83
C VAL A 79 3.74 16.26 6.33
N ARG A 80 4.70 17.07 5.89
CA ARG A 80 5.14 17.13 4.48
C ARG A 80 5.68 15.78 4.00
N TRP A 81 6.53 15.13 4.79
CA TRP A 81 7.07 13.81 4.48
C TRP A 81 5.96 12.76 4.37
N THR A 82 5.03 12.76 5.33
CA THR A 82 3.89 11.84 5.33
C THR A 82 3.04 12.02 4.08
N LEU A 83 2.71 13.25 3.70
CA LEU A 83 1.95 13.53 2.48
C LEU A 83 2.71 13.13 1.22
N LEU A 84 4.02 13.40 1.18
CA LEU A 84 4.87 13.02 0.05
C LEU A 84 4.91 11.50 -0.14
N VAL A 85 5.08 10.72 0.93
CA VAL A 85 5.09 9.26 0.85
C VAL A 85 3.69 8.73 0.53
N ALA A 86 2.64 9.26 1.17
CA ALA A 86 1.27 8.85 0.95
C ALA A 86 0.81 9.04 -0.51
N ALA A 87 1.26 10.10 -1.19
CA ALA A 87 0.95 10.34 -2.61
C ALA A 87 1.97 9.73 -3.56
N GLY A 88 3.26 9.87 -3.26
CA GLY A 88 4.35 9.45 -4.14
C GLY A 88 4.50 7.93 -4.23
N TYR A 89 4.31 7.21 -3.11
CA TYR A 89 4.48 5.75 -3.11
C TYR A 89 3.45 5.02 -3.99
N PRO A 90 2.13 5.30 -3.89
CA PRO A 90 1.15 4.67 -4.78
C PRO A 90 1.37 4.99 -6.26
N VAL A 91 1.80 6.22 -6.57
CA VAL A 91 2.15 6.62 -7.94
C VAL A 91 3.35 5.81 -8.45
N LEU A 92 4.40 5.63 -7.64
CA LEU A 92 5.56 4.82 -8.02
C LEU A 92 5.17 3.35 -8.25
N VAL A 93 4.38 2.76 -7.35
CA VAL A 93 3.88 1.38 -7.51
C VAL A 93 3.05 1.26 -8.79
N TRP A 94 2.15 2.22 -9.04
CA TRP A 94 1.39 2.25 -10.28
C TRP A 94 2.30 2.34 -11.51
N VAL A 95 3.29 3.23 -11.55
CA VAL A 95 4.24 3.33 -12.67
C VAL A 95 4.96 2.01 -12.89
N ILE A 96 5.43 1.36 -11.82
CA ILE A 96 6.12 0.07 -11.93
C ILE A 96 5.19 -0.98 -12.56
N LEU A 97 3.98 -1.12 -12.03
CA LEU A 97 3.05 -2.17 -12.47
C LEU A 97 2.44 -1.85 -13.85
N ALA A 98 1.99 -0.62 -14.08
CA ALA A 98 1.23 -0.22 -15.27
C ALA A 98 2.10 0.21 -16.47
N VAL A 99 3.36 0.59 -16.23
CA VAL A 99 4.24 1.13 -17.27
C VAL A 99 5.51 0.29 -17.42
N VAL A 100 6.26 0.07 -16.33
CA VAL A 100 7.57 -0.59 -16.40
C VAL A 100 7.44 -2.08 -16.74
N LEU A 101 6.57 -2.82 -16.04
CA LEU A 101 6.38 -4.26 -16.32
C LEU A 101 5.89 -4.51 -17.76
N PRO A 102 4.91 -3.76 -18.30
CA PRO A 102 4.51 -3.89 -19.70
C PRO A 102 5.61 -3.51 -20.68
N ALA A 103 6.32 -2.40 -20.45
CA ALA A 103 7.42 -1.99 -21.32
C ALA A 103 8.57 -3.02 -21.37
N ALA A 104 8.76 -3.78 -20.28
CA ALA A 104 9.71 -4.87 -20.21
C ALA A 104 9.19 -6.21 -20.80
N GLY A 105 7.97 -6.22 -21.37
CA GLY A 105 7.35 -7.43 -21.93
C GLY A 105 6.98 -8.47 -20.88
N ARG A 106 6.90 -8.10 -19.59
CA ARG A 106 6.60 -9.01 -18.48
C ARG A 106 5.10 -9.20 -18.24
N TRP A 107 4.29 -8.31 -18.79
CA TRP A 107 2.84 -8.30 -18.60
C TRP A 107 2.15 -7.56 -19.75
N ASP A 108 1.06 -8.12 -20.28
CA ASP A 108 0.20 -7.41 -21.21
C ASP A 108 -1.06 -6.89 -20.49
N PRO A 109 -1.18 -5.57 -20.25
CA PRO A 109 -2.29 -5.00 -19.51
C PRO A 109 -3.62 -5.02 -20.27
N ALA A 110 -3.57 -5.12 -21.59
CA ALA A 110 -4.75 -5.08 -22.47
C ALA A 110 -5.19 -6.48 -22.95
N ALA A 111 -4.52 -7.53 -22.48
CA ALA A 111 -4.76 -8.90 -22.93
C ALA A 111 -6.21 -9.36 -22.78
N GLU A 112 -6.88 -8.99 -21.68
CA GLU A 112 -8.26 -9.41 -21.41
C GLU A 112 -9.10 -8.37 -20.69
N GLY A 113 -10.25 -8.03 -21.31
CA GLY A 113 -11.31 -7.25 -20.68
C GLY A 113 -10.92 -5.80 -20.43
N LEU A 114 -11.09 -5.35 -19.19
CA LEU A 114 -10.77 -3.98 -18.78
C LEU A 114 -9.25 -3.78 -18.68
N ASP A 115 -8.73 -2.70 -19.28
CA ASP A 115 -7.30 -2.39 -19.27
C ASP A 115 -6.77 -2.32 -17.83
N GLY A 116 -5.81 -3.21 -17.54
CA GLY A 116 -5.22 -3.34 -16.22
C GLY A 116 -4.56 -2.04 -15.73
N ARG A 117 -4.08 -1.17 -16.64
CA ARG A 117 -3.49 0.13 -16.26
C ARG A 117 -4.50 1.06 -15.61
N ILE A 118 -5.74 1.09 -16.13
CA ILE A 118 -6.83 1.92 -15.61
C ILE A 118 -7.26 1.40 -14.25
N VAL A 119 -7.39 0.08 -14.12
CA VAL A 119 -7.73 -0.57 -12.85
C VAL A 119 -6.66 -0.33 -11.79
N LEU A 120 -5.38 -0.47 -12.15
CA LEU A 120 -4.27 -0.15 -11.25
C LEU A 120 -4.23 1.34 -10.88
N ALA A 121 -4.58 2.24 -11.81
CA ALA A 121 -4.66 3.68 -11.51
C ALA A 121 -5.75 3.97 -10.47
N ALA A 122 -6.96 3.41 -10.68
CA ALA A 122 -8.05 3.52 -9.74
C ALA A 122 -7.67 2.92 -8.37
N ALA A 123 -6.96 1.79 -8.37
CA ALA A 123 -6.48 1.16 -7.15
C ALA A 123 -5.43 1.98 -6.40
N ALA A 124 -4.51 2.63 -7.11
CA ALA A 124 -3.52 3.52 -6.49
C ALA A 124 -4.20 4.73 -5.82
N VAL A 125 -5.20 5.33 -6.47
CA VAL A 125 -6.03 6.40 -5.90
C VAL A 125 -6.80 5.88 -4.68
N TRP A 126 -7.45 4.73 -4.81
CA TRP A 126 -8.23 4.13 -3.72
C TRP A 126 -7.36 3.78 -2.50
N TYR A 127 -6.17 3.23 -2.74
CA TYR A 127 -5.17 2.97 -1.71
C TYR A 127 -4.81 4.25 -0.96
N ALA A 128 -4.56 5.35 -1.67
CA ALA A 128 -4.24 6.64 -1.04
C ALA A 128 -5.39 7.16 -0.17
N ILE A 129 -6.64 7.00 -0.63
CA ILE A 129 -7.84 7.37 0.13
C ILE A 129 -7.94 6.53 1.42
N VAL A 130 -7.86 5.21 1.31
CA VAL A 130 -7.98 4.29 2.45
C VAL A 130 -6.89 4.57 3.47
N LEU A 131 -5.64 4.72 3.03
CA LEU A 131 -4.52 5.04 3.91
C LEU A 131 -4.73 6.38 4.64
N SER A 132 -5.22 7.40 3.93
CA SER A 132 -5.52 8.71 4.51
C SER A 132 -6.62 8.62 5.57
N ILE A 133 -7.69 7.87 5.31
CA ILE A 133 -8.77 7.62 6.28
C ILE A 133 -8.24 6.86 7.50
N THR A 134 -7.45 5.80 7.30
CA THR A 134 -6.85 5.02 8.39
C THR A 134 -5.92 5.85 9.25
N ALA A 135 -5.09 6.69 8.63
CA ALA A 135 -4.22 7.61 9.33
C ALA A 135 -5.04 8.61 10.16
N ALA A 136 -6.05 9.26 9.56
CA ALA A 136 -6.91 10.22 10.26
C ALA A 136 -7.65 9.57 11.44
N ALA A 137 -8.23 8.38 11.24
CA ALA A 137 -8.90 7.63 12.30
C ALA A 137 -7.94 7.25 13.43
N THR A 138 -6.71 6.85 13.11
CA THR A 138 -5.67 6.52 14.09
C THR A 138 -5.26 7.76 14.88
N PHE A 139 -5.00 8.89 14.22
CA PHE A 139 -4.70 10.15 14.90
C PHE A 139 -5.84 10.58 15.83
N PHE A 140 -7.09 10.48 15.37
CA PHE A 140 -8.26 10.80 16.18
C PHE A 140 -8.37 9.89 17.41
N LEU A 141 -8.22 8.58 17.26
CA LEU A 141 -8.25 7.63 18.36
C LEU A 141 -7.13 7.90 19.37
N LEU A 142 -5.90 8.15 18.90
CA LEU A 142 -4.78 8.51 19.78
C LEU A 142 -5.06 9.81 20.52
N PHE A 143 -5.62 10.82 19.85
CA PHE A 143 -6.01 12.07 20.49
C PHE A 143 -7.01 11.83 21.62
N VAL A 144 -8.10 11.08 21.37
CA VAL A 144 -9.13 10.77 22.37
C VAL A 144 -8.56 9.98 23.56
N LEU A 145 -7.66 9.03 23.32
CA LEU A 145 -7.11 8.15 24.36
C LEU A 145 -6.07 8.84 25.25
N TYR A 146 -5.23 9.72 24.69
CA TYR A 146 -4.11 10.34 25.40
C TYR A 146 -4.35 11.79 25.81
N PHE A 147 -5.39 12.43 25.27
CA PHE A 147 -5.83 13.77 25.66
C PHE A 147 -7.34 13.79 25.98
N PRO A 148 -7.82 12.95 26.92
CA PRO A 148 -9.16 13.11 27.45
C PRO A 148 -9.19 14.45 28.20
N GLY A 149 -10.14 15.32 27.85
CA GLY A 149 -10.27 16.66 28.45
C GLY A 149 -10.35 16.67 29.97
#